data_AF-A0AA96C7H4-F1
#
_entry.id   AF-A0AA96C7H4-F1
#
_cell.length_a   1.000
_cell.length_b   1.000
_cell.length_c   1.000
_cell.angle_alpha   90.00
_cell.angle_beta   90.00
_cell.angle_gamma   90.00
#
_symmetry.space_group_name_H-M   'P 1'
#
loop_
_entity.id
_entity.type
_entity.pdbx_description
1 polymer ?
#
loop_
_entity_poly.entity_id
_entity_poly.type
_entity_poly.pdbx_seq_one_letter_code
_entity_poly.pdbx_strand_id
1 'polypeptide(L)'
;MGALLISCLTGGPLAAEPAQSWALWVVKPDRPGHLESCASLRTVVSLSPSTMLPGGRTPLRLEQPLSIRWQGGYLAQPGGRGEQAAERWNAYDSCFLLTVRGAVVAAGAVLRQESARLLRFDTLVIQSDKAGAPLSLSLLPTFPAEFGQPVSPAWSQALTPFSTASAPTLR
;
A
#
# COMPACT_ATOMS: atom_id res chain seq x y z
N MET A 1 -18.53 31.49 -53.34
CA MET A 1 -19.28 30.88 -52.22
C MET A 1 -18.56 29.60 -51.83
N GLY A 2 -17.88 29.60 -50.68
CA GLY A 2 -17.06 28.47 -50.22
C GLY A 2 -17.87 27.56 -49.30
N ALA A 3 -17.79 26.25 -49.54
CA ALA A 3 -18.40 25.22 -48.69
C ALA A 3 -17.48 24.90 -47.52
N LEU A 4 -17.98 25.10 -46.29
CA LEU A 4 -17.31 24.74 -45.04
C LEU A 4 -17.64 23.29 -44.70
N LEU A 5 -16.63 22.42 -44.75
CA LEU A 5 -16.68 21.04 -44.26
C LEU A 5 -16.45 21.06 -42.74
N ILE A 6 -17.49 20.69 -41.97
CA ILE A 6 -17.39 20.53 -40.52
C ILE A 6 -16.95 19.08 -40.24
N SER A 7 -15.66 18.89 -39.96
CA SER A 7 -15.13 17.62 -39.48
C SER A 7 -15.51 17.42 -38.01
N CYS A 8 -16.45 16.52 -37.73
CA CYS A 8 -16.73 16.03 -36.38
C CYS A 8 -15.60 15.08 -35.96
N LEU A 9 -14.59 15.60 -35.25
CA LEU A 9 -13.61 14.78 -34.56
C LEU A 9 -14.29 14.11 -33.36
N THR A 10 -14.55 12.82 -33.48
CA THR A 10 -14.92 11.95 -32.35
C THR A 10 -13.73 11.84 -31.41
N GLY A 11 -13.68 12.73 -30.41
CA GLY A 11 -12.81 12.57 -29.25
C GLY A 11 -13.31 11.38 -28.44
N GLY A 12 -12.75 10.19 -28.69
CA GLY A 12 -12.93 9.05 -27.81
C GLY A 12 -12.51 9.42 -26.39
N PRO A 13 -13.16 8.90 -25.35
CA PRO A 13 -12.73 9.17 -23.99
C PRO A 13 -11.29 8.67 -23.86
N LEU A 14 -10.37 9.61 -23.66
CA LEU A 14 -9.09 9.31 -23.03
C LEU A 14 -9.45 8.61 -21.74
N ALA A 15 -9.26 7.29 -21.70
CA ALA A 15 -9.30 6.53 -20.47
C ALA A 15 -8.21 7.13 -19.57
N ALA A 16 -8.60 8.10 -18.75
CA ALA A 16 -7.77 8.60 -17.69
C ALA A 16 -7.45 7.40 -16.82
N GLU A 17 -6.18 7.00 -16.84
CA GLU A 17 -5.59 6.06 -15.90
C GLU A 17 -6.12 6.46 -14.51
N PRO A 18 -6.76 5.57 -13.73
CA PRO A 18 -7.02 5.89 -12.36
C PRO A 18 -5.65 5.99 -11.71
N ALA A 19 -5.12 7.21 -11.61
CA ALA A 19 -3.92 7.53 -10.85
C ALA A 19 -4.20 7.04 -9.44
N GLN A 20 -3.74 5.82 -9.15
CA GLN A 20 -4.09 5.12 -7.94
C GLN A 20 -3.69 6.02 -6.77
N SER A 21 -4.70 6.57 -6.12
CA SER A 21 -4.53 7.69 -5.19
C SER A 21 -3.98 7.23 -3.84
N TRP A 22 -3.53 5.99 -3.75
CA TRP A 22 -2.84 5.41 -2.61
C TRP A 22 -1.64 4.59 -3.09
N ALA A 23 -0.66 4.43 -2.22
CA ALA A 23 0.54 3.65 -2.51
C ALA A 23 1.09 3.00 -1.24
N LEU A 24 1.58 1.77 -1.40
CA LEU A 24 2.30 1.04 -0.35
C LEU A 24 3.81 1.17 -0.59
N TRP A 25 4.52 1.56 0.47
CA TRP A 25 5.96 1.73 0.48
C TRP A 25 6.56 0.80 1.51
N VAL A 26 7.73 0.26 1.21
CA VAL A 26 8.52 -0.57 2.13
C VAL A 26 9.89 0.05 2.36
N VAL A 27 10.42 -0.12 3.56
CA VAL A 27 11.73 0.39 3.94
C VAL A 27 12.37 -0.57 4.93
N LYS A 28 13.68 -0.75 4.85
CA LYS A 28 14.40 -1.55 5.84
C LYS A 28 14.28 -0.90 7.23
N PRO A 29 14.21 -1.67 8.32
CA PRO A 29 14.36 -1.12 9.66
C PRO A 29 15.74 -0.49 9.86
N ASP A 30 15.89 0.29 10.92
CA ASP A 30 17.17 0.88 11.33
C ASP A 30 18.27 -0.16 11.56
N ARG A 31 17.88 -1.33 12.08
CA ARG A 31 18.72 -2.49 12.30
C ARG A 31 17.95 -3.76 11.91
N PRO A 32 18.62 -4.76 11.29
CA PRO A 32 17.97 -6.02 10.95
C PRO A 32 17.30 -6.68 12.16
N GLY A 33 16.04 -7.09 12.00
CA GLY A 33 15.23 -7.75 13.01
C GLY A 33 14.64 -6.84 14.10
N HIS A 34 14.97 -5.54 14.10
CA HIS A 34 14.52 -4.57 15.11
C HIS A 34 13.25 -3.84 14.65
N LEU A 35 12.15 -4.58 14.52
CA LEU A 35 10.88 -4.07 13.96
C LEU A 35 10.19 -3.04 14.87
N GLU A 36 10.55 -2.97 16.15
CA GLU A 36 10.05 -1.97 17.08
C GLU A 36 10.39 -0.55 16.64
N SER A 37 11.50 -0.36 15.92
CA SER A 37 11.88 0.94 15.35
C SER A 37 10.96 1.41 14.23
N CYS A 38 10.20 0.51 13.60
CA CYS A 38 9.25 0.87 12.55
C CYS A 38 8.14 1.80 13.07
N ALA A 39 7.84 1.76 14.38
CA ALA A 39 6.87 2.67 15.00
C ALA A 39 7.26 4.15 14.83
N SER A 40 8.56 4.46 14.74
CA SER A 40 9.05 5.82 14.51
C SER A 40 8.58 6.43 13.18
N LEU A 41 8.24 5.60 12.18
CA LEU A 41 7.77 6.07 10.87
C LEU A 41 6.40 6.75 10.92
N ARG A 42 5.65 6.60 12.02
CA ARG A 42 4.39 7.34 12.23
C ARG A 42 4.57 8.85 12.34
N THR A 43 5.78 9.35 12.58
CA THR A 43 6.08 10.79 12.59
C THR A 43 6.21 11.36 11.17
N VAL A 44 6.33 10.51 10.16
CA VAL A 44 6.36 10.92 8.75
C VAL A 44 4.96 11.25 8.32
N VAL A 45 4.71 12.51 7.98
CA VAL A 45 3.37 13.00 7.61
C VAL A 45 3.08 12.85 6.11
N SER A 46 4.12 12.98 5.29
CA SER A 46 4.02 12.90 3.83
C SER A 46 5.19 12.15 3.24
N LEU A 47 4.96 11.46 2.14
CA LEU A 47 5.97 10.68 1.43
C LEU A 47 5.86 10.92 -0.08
N SER A 48 7.01 11.14 -0.69
CA SER A 48 7.25 11.21 -2.12
C SER A 48 8.47 10.35 -2.48
N PRO A 49 8.70 10.04 -3.77
CA PRO A 49 9.89 9.30 -4.20
C PRO A 49 11.23 9.91 -3.77
N SER A 50 11.28 11.23 -3.53
CA SER A 50 12.47 11.95 -3.10
C SER A 50 12.57 12.15 -1.58
N THR A 51 11.62 11.63 -0.80
CA THR A 51 11.62 11.81 0.65
C THR A 51 12.70 10.96 1.32
N MET A 52 13.60 11.62 2.05
CA MET A 52 14.57 10.95 2.91
C MET A 52 13.94 10.62 4.26
N LEU A 53 13.93 9.35 4.65
CA LEU A 53 13.36 8.91 5.93
C LEU A 53 14.39 9.04 7.08
N PRO A 54 13.93 9.08 8.34
CA PRO A 54 14.82 9.10 9.50
C PRO A 54 15.86 7.98 9.44
N GLY A 55 17.12 8.29 9.75
CA GLY A 55 18.24 7.34 9.64
C GLY A 55 18.75 7.13 8.21
N GLY A 56 18.44 8.03 7.28
CA GLY A 56 18.93 7.96 5.89
C GLY A 56 18.35 6.80 5.09
N ARG A 57 17.18 6.29 5.50
CA ARG A 57 16.55 5.13 4.88
C ARG A 57 15.82 5.55 3.60
N THR A 58 15.92 4.73 2.57
CA THR A 58 15.25 4.97 1.28
C THR A 58 13.98 4.13 1.17
N PRO A 59 12.80 4.74 1.00
CA PRO A 59 11.56 4.01 0.78
C PRO A 59 11.51 3.46 -0.65
N LEU A 60 10.99 2.25 -0.80
CA LEU A 60 10.68 1.60 -2.08
C LEU A 60 9.17 1.51 -2.25
N ARG A 61 8.62 2.05 -3.34
CA ARG A 61 7.20 1.88 -3.67
C ARG A 61 6.96 0.49 -4.24
N LEU A 62 5.94 -0.21 -3.73
CA LEU A 62 5.52 -1.49 -4.28
C LEU A 62 4.56 -1.24 -5.44
N GLU A 63 4.98 -1.59 -6.65
CA GLU A 63 4.18 -1.47 -7.89
C GLU A 63 3.60 -2.82 -8.36
N GLN A 64 3.92 -3.92 -7.66
CA GLN A 64 3.41 -5.26 -7.99
C GLN A 64 1.89 -5.37 -7.76
N PRO A 65 1.20 -6.33 -8.41
CA PRO A 65 -0.17 -6.66 -8.06
C PRO A 65 -0.27 -7.01 -6.56
N LEU A 66 -1.16 -6.34 -5.83
CA LEU A 66 -1.38 -6.61 -4.42
C LEU A 66 -2.80 -6.28 -3.96
N SER A 67 -3.18 -6.87 -2.83
CA SER A 67 -4.41 -6.56 -2.11
C SER A 67 -4.12 -6.38 -0.62
N ILE A 68 -4.73 -5.36 0.00
CA ILE A 68 -4.65 -5.11 1.44
C ILE A 68 -6.06 -5.21 2.01
N ARG A 69 -6.30 -6.25 2.79
CA ARG A 69 -7.52 -6.41 3.59
C ARG A 69 -7.38 -5.58 4.87
N TRP A 70 -8.39 -4.81 5.22
CA TRP A 70 -8.46 -4.05 6.48
C TRP A 70 -9.91 -3.96 6.95
N GLN A 71 -10.16 -3.56 8.20
CA GLN A 71 -11.49 -3.64 8.83
C GLN A 71 -12.64 -3.01 8.00
N GLY A 72 -12.36 -1.98 7.18
CA GLY A 72 -13.32 -1.34 6.29
C GLY A 72 -13.33 -1.81 4.82
N GLY A 73 -12.63 -2.89 4.47
CA GLY A 73 -12.71 -3.50 3.13
C GLY A 73 -11.35 -3.92 2.54
N TYR A 74 -11.23 -3.77 1.23
CA TYR A 74 -10.05 -4.17 0.45
C TYR A 74 -9.51 -3.01 -0.38
N LEU A 75 -8.22 -2.73 -0.24
CA LEU A 75 -7.47 -1.93 -1.22
C LEU A 75 -6.90 -2.88 -2.27
N ALA A 76 -7.10 -2.56 -3.55
CA ALA A 76 -6.62 -3.38 -4.67
C ALA A 76 -5.70 -2.56 -5.59
N GLN A 77 -4.51 -3.09 -5.86
CA GLN A 77 -3.58 -2.54 -6.83
C GLN A 77 -3.49 -3.49 -8.03
N PRO A 78 -4.03 -3.12 -9.20
CA PRO A 78 -3.66 -3.78 -10.43
C PRO A 78 -2.17 -3.48 -10.65
N GLY A 79 -1.32 -4.51 -10.73
CA GLY A 79 0.12 -4.27 -10.85
C GLY A 79 0.47 -3.39 -12.04
N GLY A 80 1.55 -2.61 -11.92
CA GLY A 80 2.07 -1.82 -13.02
C GLY A 80 2.58 -2.70 -14.16
N ARG A 81 2.64 -2.15 -15.38
CA ARG A 81 3.23 -2.81 -16.57
C ARG A 81 4.75 -3.07 -16.49
N GLY A 82 5.37 -2.85 -15.33
CA GLY A 82 6.80 -3.02 -15.12
C GLY A 82 7.12 -4.35 -14.45
N GLU A 83 7.97 -5.15 -15.10
CA GLU A 83 8.46 -6.46 -14.62
C GLU A 83 9.30 -6.40 -13.32
N GLN A 84 9.51 -5.23 -12.72
CA GLN A 84 10.62 -5.01 -11.77
C GLN A 84 10.26 -5.07 -10.28
N ALA A 85 8.98 -5.15 -9.90
CA ALA A 85 8.64 -5.17 -8.47
C ALA A 85 8.93 -6.51 -7.76
N ALA A 86 9.19 -7.58 -8.53
CA ALA A 86 9.62 -8.86 -7.99
C ALA A 86 11.10 -8.88 -7.54
N GLU A 87 11.86 -7.79 -7.77
CA GLU A 87 13.21 -7.63 -7.22
C GLU A 87 13.18 -7.36 -5.69
N ARG A 88 12.91 -8.45 -4.95
CA ARG A 88 13.45 -8.83 -3.63
C ARG A 88 13.55 -7.72 -2.58
N TRP A 89 12.43 -7.10 -2.20
CA TRP A 89 12.32 -6.58 -0.83
C TRP A 89 12.22 -7.79 0.13
N ASN A 90 12.97 -7.79 1.23
CA ASN A 90 12.88 -8.86 2.24
C ASN A 90 11.67 -8.58 3.13
N ALA A 91 10.55 -9.22 2.82
CA ALA A 91 9.29 -8.96 3.50
C ALA A 91 9.32 -9.24 5.01
N TYR A 92 10.27 -10.07 5.47
CA TYR A 92 10.39 -10.48 6.86
C TYR A 92 11.17 -9.49 7.74
N ASP A 93 11.83 -8.52 7.12
CA ASP A 93 12.64 -7.51 7.77
C ASP A 93 12.39 -6.14 7.13
N SER A 94 11.11 -5.75 7.11
CA SER A 94 10.66 -4.53 6.48
C SER A 94 9.67 -3.78 7.36
N CYS A 95 9.82 -2.46 7.37
CA CYS A 95 8.76 -1.54 7.75
C CYS A 95 7.93 -1.17 6.51
N PHE A 96 6.72 -0.68 6.73
CA PHE A 96 5.86 -0.15 5.68
C PHE A 96 5.39 1.27 5.99
N LEU A 97 5.07 2.01 4.93
CA LEU A 97 4.24 3.21 4.98
C LEU A 97 3.12 3.07 3.94
N LEU A 98 1.88 3.22 4.37
CA LEU A 98 0.72 3.32 3.49
C LEU A 98 0.38 4.80 3.31
N THR A 99 0.27 5.23 2.06
CA THR A 99 -0.01 6.62 1.72
C THR A 99 -1.31 6.75 0.93
N VAL A 100 -1.99 7.88 1.11
CA VAL A 100 -3.13 8.33 0.31
C VAL A 100 -2.83 9.76 -0.15
N ARG A 101 -2.76 9.97 -1.46
CA ARG A 101 -2.41 11.26 -2.09
C ARG A 101 -1.11 11.86 -1.52
N GLY A 102 -0.14 10.99 -1.23
CA GLY A 102 1.15 11.35 -0.64
C GLY A 102 1.15 11.56 0.88
N ALA A 103 0.00 11.63 1.54
CA ALA A 103 -0.08 11.68 3.01
C ALA A 103 0.05 10.27 3.59
N VAL A 104 0.86 10.09 4.64
CA VAL A 104 0.99 8.80 5.34
C VAL A 104 -0.21 8.60 6.24
N VAL A 105 -0.90 7.47 6.08
CA VAL A 105 -2.14 7.13 6.81
C VAL A 105 -1.97 5.94 7.75
N ALA A 106 -0.98 5.08 7.49
CA ALA A 106 -0.58 4.00 8.37
C ALA A 106 0.92 3.73 8.20
N ALA A 107 1.61 3.40 9.28
CA ALA A 107 3.03 3.07 9.22
C ALA A 107 3.43 2.14 10.37
N GLY A 108 4.26 1.16 10.05
CA GLY A 108 4.73 0.19 11.03
C GLY A 108 5.47 -0.99 10.39
N ALA A 109 5.29 -2.19 10.93
CA ALA A 109 6.10 -3.36 10.54
C ALA A 109 5.35 -4.30 9.60
N VAL A 110 6.09 -5.03 8.78
CA VAL A 110 5.59 -6.15 7.98
C VAL A 110 5.91 -7.45 8.69
N LEU A 111 4.93 -8.35 8.82
CA LEU A 111 5.07 -9.66 9.48
C LEU A 111 4.47 -10.79 8.65
N ARG A 112 4.86 -12.03 8.94
CA ARG A 112 4.10 -13.22 8.53
C ARG A 112 2.98 -13.53 9.51
N GLN A 113 1.96 -14.24 9.04
CA GLN A 113 0.83 -14.66 9.86
C GLN A 113 1.25 -15.52 11.06
N GLU A 114 2.26 -16.37 10.91
CA GLU A 114 2.80 -17.24 11.96
C GLU A 114 3.85 -16.55 12.87
N SER A 115 3.94 -15.22 12.86
CA SER A 115 4.85 -14.49 13.75
C SER A 115 4.44 -14.63 15.22
N ALA A 116 5.42 -14.78 16.11
CA ALA A 116 5.23 -14.76 17.56
C ALA A 116 5.40 -13.36 18.19
N ARG A 117 5.60 -12.31 17.38
CA ARG A 117 5.87 -10.96 17.88
C ARG A 117 4.63 -10.33 18.50
N LEU A 118 4.84 -9.38 19.41
CA LEU A 118 3.81 -8.54 20.02
C LEU A 118 4.11 -7.07 19.70
N LEU A 119 3.50 -6.53 18.66
CA LEU A 119 3.72 -5.15 18.19
C LEU A 119 2.51 -4.28 18.47
N ARG A 120 2.68 -3.23 19.27
CA ARG A 120 1.60 -2.29 19.69
C ARG A 120 1.38 -1.13 18.72
N PHE A 121 1.63 -1.37 17.43
CA PHE A 121 1.52 -0.38 16.36
C PHE A 121 1.10 -1.06 15.05
N ASP A 122 0.81 -0.26 14.04
CA ASP A 122 0.25 -0.72 12.77
C ASP A 122 1.12 -1.83 12.20
N THR A 123 0.48 -2.90 11.75
CA THR A 123 1.18 -4.07 11.24
C THR A 123 0.54 -4.50 9.93
N LEU A 124 1.38 -4.79 8.94
CA LEU A 124 0.98 -5.37 7.68
C LEU A 124 1.36 -6.86 7.69
N VAL A 125 0.36 -7.72 7.76
CA VAL A 125 0.54 -9.17 7.86
C VAL A 125 0.41 -9.80 6.48
N ILE A 126 1.45 -10.48 6.03
CA ILE A 126 1.47 -11.26 4.79
C ILE A 126 0.56 -12.47 4.96
N GLN A 127 -0.47 -12.55 4.12
CA GLN A 127 -1.39 -13.68 4.02
C GLN A 127 -0.95 -14.66 2.91
N SER A 128 -0.40 -14.14 1.82
CA SER A 128 0.13 -14.94 0.71
C SER A 128 1.10 -14.11 -0.12
N ASP A 129 2.29 -14.66 -0.40
CA ASP A 129 3.33 -14.10 -1.27
C ASP A 129 3.69 -15.08 -2.41
N LYS A 130 2.76 -15.98 -2.76
CA LYS A 130 2.97 -17.02 -3.78
C LYS A 130 3.37 -16.41 -5.14
N ALA A 131 4.45 -16.93 -5.71
CA ALA A 131 4.90 -16.54 -7.04
C ALA A 131 3.79 -16.67 -8.10
N GLY A 132 3.63 -15.65 -8.94
CA GLY A 132 2.59 -15.58 -9.98
C GLY A 132 1.19 -15.23 -9.46
N ALA A 133 1.00 -15.08 -8.15
CA ALA A 133 -0.23 -14.55 -7.56
C ALA A 133 0.01 -13.15 -6.99
N PRO A 134 -1.03 -12.29 -6.92
CA PRO A 134 -0.90 -11.01 -6.23
C PRO A 134 -0.58 -11.18 -4.75
N LEU A 135 0.26 -10.26 -4.25
CA LEU A 135 0.61 -10.22 -2.83
C LEU A 135 -0.65 -9.92 -2.01
N SER A 136 -0.97 -10.78 -1.05
CA SER A 136 -2.12 -10.62 -0.17
C SER A 136 -1.68 -10.24 1.23
N LEU A 137 -2.22 -9.13 1.73
CA LEU A 137 -1.83 -8.50 2.98
C LEU A 137 -3.06 -8.23 3.85
N SER A 138 -2.88 -8.20 5.16
CA SER A 138 -3.86 -7.69 6.12
C SER A 138 -3.27 -6.56 6.92
N LEU A 139 -3.92 -5.40 6.93
CA LEU A 139 -3.53 -4.25 7.74
C LEU A 139 -4.26 -4.31 9.08
N LEU A 140 -3.49 -4.36 10.17
CA LEU A 140 -3.96 -4.48 11.55
C LEU A 140 -3.43 -3.33 12.41
N PRO A 141 -4.21 -2.80 13.38
CA PRO A 141 -3.77 -1.68 14.22
C PRO A 141 -2.66 -2.05 15.22
N THR A 142 -2.55 -3.35 15.52
CA THR A 142 -1.54 -3.98 16.39
C THR A 142 -1.42 -5.44 15.97
N PHE A 143 -0.34 -6.13 16.37
CA PHE A 143 -0.20 -7.56 16.18
C PHE A 143 0.18 -8.26 17.49
N PRO A 144 -0.44 -9.40 17.83
CA PRO A 144 -1.62 -9.96 17.18
C PRO A 144 -2.86 -9.10 17.49
N ALA A 145 -3.68 -8.84 16.47
CA ALA A 145 -5.02 -8.28 16.63
C ALA A 145 -6.01 -9.14 15.87
N GLU A 146 -7.22 -9.23 16.40
CA GLU A 146 -8.35 -9.72 15.62
C GLU A 146 -8.75 -8.67 14.60
N PHE A 147 -9.14 -9.12 13.41
CA PHE A 147 -9.55 -8.24 12.31
C PHE A 147 -10.77 -7.36 12.65
N GLY A 148 -11.57 -7.75 13.67
CA GLY A 148 -12.71 -6.98 14.15
C GLY A 148 -12.37 -5.85 15.12
N GLN A 149 -11.09 -5.66 15.47
CA GLN A 149 -10.71 -4.59 16.39
C GLN A 149 -10.96 -3.21 15.78
N PRO A 150 -11.38 -2.22 16.60
CA PRO A 150 -11.54 -0.85 16.14
C PRO A 150 -10.24 -0.31 15.55
N VAL A 151 -10.36 0.34 14.40
CA VAL A 151 -9.25 1.06 13.75
C VAL A 151 -9.33 2.55 14.06
N SER A 152 -8.24 3.27 13.84
CA SER A 152 -8.25 4.72 14.04
C SER A 152 -9.22 5.41 13.07
N PRO A 153 -9.89 6.51 13.48
CA PRO A 153 -10.73 7.29 12.56
C PRO A 153 -9.98 7.78 11.31
N ALA A 154 -8.67 8.02 11.45
CA ALA A 154 -7.80 8.41 10.33
C ALA A 154 -7.74 7.33 9.24
N TRP A 155 -7.67 6.04 9.62
CA TRP A 155 -7.75 4.94 8.66
C TRP A 155 -9.10 4.93 7.95
N SER A 156 -10.19 4.94 8.72
CA SER A 156 -11.54 4.87 8.15
C SER A 156 -11.80 6.01 7.17
N GLN A 157 -11.43 7.24 7.52
CA GLN A 157 -11.63 8.41 6.66
C GLN A 157 -10.77 8.33 5.39
N ALA A 158 -9.52 7.91 5.50
CA ALA A 158 -8.60 7.93 4.37
C ALA A 158 -8.75 6.73 3.43
N LEU A 159 -9.05 5.53 3.96
CA LEU A 159 -9.02 4.28 3.19
C LEU A 159 -10.38 3.88 2.62
N THR A 160 -11.49 4.21 3.30
CA THR A 160 -12.85 3.85 2.83
C THR A 160 -13.13 4.29 1.39
N PRO A 161 -12.78 5.53 0.96
CA PRO A 161 -13.06 5.97 -0.41
C PRO A 161 -12.37 5.15 -1.51
N PHE A 162 -11.32 4.38 -1.16
CA PHE A 162 -10.54 3.57 -2.10
C PHE A 162 -10.77 2.06 -1.92
N SER A 163 -11.67 1.69 -1.01
CA SER A 163 -11.87 0.31 -0.61
C SER A 163 -13.07 -0.31 -1.32
N THR A 164 -12.94 -1.59 -1.68
CA THR A 164 -14.05 -2.42 -2.13
C THR A 164 -14.54 -3.30 -0.99
N ALA A 165 -15.83 -3.67 -1.01
CA ALA A 165 -16.43 -4.52 0.02
C ALA A 165 -15.90 -5.97 -0.02
N SER A 166 -15.52 -6.45 -1.21
CA SER A 166 -15.03 -7.80 -1.44
C SER A 166 -13.59 -7.78 -1.96
N ALA A 167 -12.88 -8.88 -1.71
CA ALA A 167 -11.59 -9.12 -2.33
C ALA A 167 -11.72 -9.01 -3.86
N PRO A 168 -10.77 -8.34 -4.54
CA PRO A 168 -10.82 -8.24 -5.99
C PRO A 168 -10.75 -9.64 -6.61
N THR A 169 -11.76 -9.98 -7.41
CA THR A 169 -11.77 -11.21 -8.21
C THR A 169 -10.80 -11.01 -9.37
N LEU A 170 -9.61 -11.58 -9.25
CA LEU A 170 -8.63 -11.57 -10.33
C LEU A 170 -9.13 -12.52 -11.41
N ARG A 171 -9.54 -11.96 -12.55
CA ARG A 171 -9.78 -12.72 -13.79
C ARG A 171 -8.48 -12.86 -14.56
#